data_AF-A0A2V7UY91-F1
#
_entry.id   AF-A0A2V7UY91-F1
#
_cell.length_a   1.000
_cell.length_b   1.000
_cell.length_c   1.000
_cell.angle_alpha   90.00
_cell.angle_beta   90.00
_cell.angle_gamma   90.00
#
_symmetry.space_group_name_H-M   'P 1'
#
loop_
_entity.id
_entity.type
_entity.pdbx_description
1 polymer ?
#
loop_
_entity_poly.entity_id
_entity_poly.type
_entity_poly.pdbx_seq_one_letter_code
_entity_poly.pdbx_strand_id
1 'polypeptide(L)'
;MPVTSLALAAVFAVSSPAEGEARISVDLKDAPIVDVLRLLADVAGFQVVVDPGVTCTFSMKLTEVRWQTALDASLRSCGLGREEEDGVLRVAPTARLLEEAAARRRLAEERRASAPRTLTTFRLSYARAEQVAPLLKRWLSPRGEVNYDARTNTLIIVD
;
A
#
# COMPACT_ATOMS: atom_id res chain seq x y z
N MET A 1 -39.42 -2.72 33.69
CA MET A 1 -38.42 -3.60 33.06
C MET A 1 -37.76 -2.80 31.95
N PRO A 2 -36.50 -2.36 32.13
CA PRO A 2 -35.86 -1.35 31.29
C PRO A 2 -34.83 -1.92 30.29
N VAL A 3 -34.45 -1.06 29.35
CA VAL A 3 -33.20 -0.96 28.55
C VAL A 3 -32.70 -2.14 27.71
N THR A 4 -32.68 -1.91 26.40
CA THR A 4 -31.52 -2.26 25.57
C THR A 4 -31.21 -1.09 24.64
N SER A 5 -30.27 -0.26 25.07
CA SER A 5 -29.62 0.75 24.24
C SER A 5 -28.79 0.04 23.17
N LEU A 6 -29.07 0.33 21.90
CA LEU A 6 -28.16 -0.01 20.81
C LEU A 6 -27.01 1.01 20.85
N ALA A 7 -25.80 0.50 21.06
CA ALA A 7 -24.60 1.29 21.14
C ALA A 7 -24.37 2.07 19.83
N LEU A 8 -24.20 3.37 19.99
CA LEU A 8 -23.86 4.35 18.98
C LEU A 8 -22.46 4.01 18.42
N ALA A 9 -22.36 3.74 17.13
CA ALA A 9 -21.09 3.69 16.43
C ALA A 9 -20.47 5.10 16.42
N ALA A 10 -19.41 5.29 17.20
CA ALA A 10 -18.63 6.51 17.17
C ALA A 10 -17.77 6.52 15.89
N VAL A 11 -18.27 7.17 14.85
CA VAL A 11 -17.44 7.64 13.74
C VAL A 11 -16.59 8.77 14.27
N PHE A 12 -15.35 8.48 14.67
CA PHE A 12 -14.37 9.52 14.93
C PHE A 12 -13.80 9.98 13.59
N ALA A 13 -14.34 11.08 13.08
CA ALA A 13 -13.67 11.90 12.09
C ALA A 13 -12.45 12.54 12.77
N VAL A 14 -11.24 12.05 12.43
CA VAL A 14 -10.00 12.72 12.83
C VAL A 14 -9.70 13.82 11.81
N SER A 15 -9.99 15.05 12.24
CA SER A 15 -9.47 16.26 11.63
C SER A 15 -7.94 16.24 11.73
N SER A 16 -7.25 16.15 10.60
CA SER A 16 -5.80 16.33 10.49
C SER A 16 -5.42 17.72 11.06
N PRO A 17 -4.66 17.82 12.16
CA PRO A 17 -4.17 19.10 12.61
C PRO A 17 -3.00 19.50 11.69
N ALA A 18 -3.16 20.66 11.04
CA ALA A 18 -2.13 21.45 10.35
C ALA A 18 -0.77 20.75 10.15
N GLU A 19 -0.62 20.13 8.97
CA GLU A 19 0.62 19.55 8.45
C GLU A 19 1.79 20.54 8.56
N GLY A 20 2.57 20.44 9.64
CA GLY A 20 3.98 20.83 9.62
C GLY A 20 4.49 21.85 10.63
N GLU A 21 3.68 22.40 11.54
CA GLU A 21 4.13 23.50 12.41
C GLU A 21 4.54 23.10 13.85
N ALA A 22 4.16 21.91 14.33
CA ALA A 22 4.54 21.49 15.68
C ALA A 22 6.04 21.20 15.76
N ARG A 23 6.78 22.16 16.33
CA ARG A 23 8.18 22.00 16.71
C ARG A 23 8.28 21.36 18.07
N ILE A 24 9.16 20.38 18.18
CA ILE A 24 9.39 19.64 19.41
C ILE A 24 10.86 19.76 19.82
N SER A 25 11.06 19.91 21.12
CA SER A 25 12.36 19.83 21.77
C SER A 25 12.27 18.72 22.80
N VAL A 26 13.03 17.66 22.60
CA VAL A 26 12.97 16.45 23.44
C VAL A 26 14.39 15.94 23.66
N ASP A 27 14.72 15.62 24.91
CA ASP A 27 15.98 14.97 25.28
C ASP A 27 15.65 13.58 25.83
N LEU A 28 16.00 12.56 25.05
CA LEU A 28 15.74 11.15 25.35
C LEU A 28 17.08 10.44 25.44
N LYS A 29 17.28 9.74 26.55
CA LYS A 29 18.48 8.95 26.79
C LYS A 29 18.09 7.50 27.05
N ASP A 30 18.68 6.60 26.26
CA ASP A 30 18.54 5.14 26.36
C ASP A 30 17.08 4.67 26.42
N ALA A 31 16.22 5.32 25.64
CA ALA A 31 14.78 5.04 25.63
C ALA A 31 14.43 3.98 24.56
N PRO A 32 13.46 3.09 24.85
CA PRO A 32 12.93 2.20 23.83
C PRO A 32 12.11 2.98 22.80
N ILE A 33 12.27 2.65 21.52
CA ILE A 33 11.60 3.34 20.41
C ILE A 33 10.08 3.36 20.54
N VAL A 34 9.49 2.34 21.15
CA VAL A 34 8.03 2.23 21.36
C VAL A 34 7.51 3.39 22.22
N ASP A 35 8.21 3.72 23.30
CA ASP A 35 7.79 4.79 24.20
C ASP A 35 8.02 6.17 23.57
N VAL A 36 9.08 6.31 22.77
CA VAL A 36 9.33 7.54 22.01
C VAL A 36 8.25 7.79 20.96
N LEU A 37 7.82 6.75 20.23
CA LEU A 37 6.76 6.86 19.24
C LEU A 37 5.41 7.21 19.88
N ARG A 38 5.11 6.67 21.05
CA ARG A 38 3.92 7.04 21.83
C ARG A 38 3.95 8.51 22.24
N LEU A 39 5.08 8.97 22.78
CA LEU A 39 5.25 10.37 23.15
C LEU A 39 5.09 11.31 21.94
N LEU A 40 5.66 10.94 20.79
CA LEU A 40 5.51 11.71 19.55
C LEU A 40 4.05 11.73 19.06
N ALA A 41 3.35 10.61 19.15
CA ALA A 41 1.93 10.49 18.80
C ALA A 41 1.05 11.38 19.68
N ASP A 42 1.30 11.42 21.00
CA ASP A 42 0.58 12.26 21.94
C ASP A 42 0.80 13.76 21.68
N VAL A 43 2.03 14.16 21.32
CA VAL A 43 2.38 15.56 21.06
C VAL A 43 1.85 16.05 19.70
N ALA A 44 1.93 15.21 18.66
CA ALA A 44 1.52 15.59 17.30
C ALA A 44 0.05 15.23 16.98
N GLY A 45 -0.63 14.48 17.85
CA GLY A 45 -2.05 14.14 17.70
C GLY A 45 -2.36 13.13 16.60
N PHE A 46 -1.43 12.22 16.28
CA PHE A 46 -1.67 11.15 15.29
C PHE A 46 -1.80 9.78 15.96
N GLN A 47 -2.42 8.84 15.26
CA GLN A 47 -2.57 7.46 15.75
C GLN A 47 -1.40 6.60 15.25
N VAL A 48 -0.78 5.83 16.16
CA VAL A 48 0.35 4.95 15.82
C VAL A 48 0.09 3.52 16.26
N VAL A 49 0.41 2.56 15.40
CA VAL A 49 0.42 1.12 15.69
C VAL A 49 1.83 0.61 15.49
N VAL A 50 2.39 0.02 16.55
CA VAL A 50 3.76 -0.51 16.55
C VAL A 50 3.69 -2.03 16.47
N ASP A 51 4.32 -2.62 15.45
CA ASP A 51 4.41 -4.07 15.33
C ASP A 51 5.31 -4.68 16.41
N PRO A 52 5.03 -5.91 16.89
CA PRO A 52 5.80 -6.55 17.96
C PRO A 52 7.26 -6.85 17.58
N GLY A 53 7.60 -6.78 16.29
CA GLY A 53 8.97 -6.92 15.81
C GLY A 53 9.85 -5.69 16.02
N VAL A 54 9.30 -4.59 16.54
CA VAL A 54 10.02 -3.33 16.74
C VAL A 54 10.70 -3.35 18.11
N THR A 55 11.98 -3.71 18.14
CA THR A 55 12.83 -3.67 19.34
C THR A 55 14.11 -2.89 19.03
N CYS A 56 14.24 -1.71 19.63
CA CYS A 56 15.41 -0.84 19.47
C CYS A 56 15.44 0.16 20.63
N THR A 57 16.62 0.42 21.16
CA THR A 57 16.88 1.48 22.14
C THR A 57 17.80 2.50 21.51
N PHE A 58 17.48 3.78 21.64
CA PHE A 58 18.31 4.85 21.10
C PHE A 58 18.24 6.09 21.99
N SER A 59 19.29 6.91 21.89
CA SER A 59 19.37 8.22 22.53
C SER A 59 19.25 9.30 21.47
N MET A 60 18.45 10.32 21.73
CA MET A 60 18.21 11.41 20.79
C MET A 60 17.95 12.71 21.54
N LYS A 61 18.64 13.77 21.11
CA LYS A 61 18.42 15.13 21.58
C LYS A 61 17.97 16.00 20.42
N LEU A 62 16.78 16.56 20.55
CA LEU A 62 16.13 17.42 19.56
C LEU A 62 15.92 18.81 20.15
N THR A 63 16.23 19.83 19.37
CA THR A 63 15.99 21.24 19.71
C THR A 63 15.29 21.90 18.53
N GLU A 64 14.04 22.35 18.73
CA GLU A 64 13.22 23.01 17.71
C GLU A 64 13.08 22.24 16.39
N VAL A 65 12.95 20.92 16.44
CA VAL A 65 12.82 20.09 15.24
C VAL A 65 11.35 19.84 14.93
N ARG A 66 10.98 19.82 13.65
CA ARG A 66 9.63 19.40 13.23
C ARG A 66 9.41 17.94 13.60
N TRP A 67 8.23 17.59 14.14
CA TRP A 67 7.93 16.22 14.54
C TRP A 67 8.12 15.18 13.42
N GLN A 68 7.79 15.52 12.16
CA GLN A 68 8.02 14.62 11.01
C GLN A 68 9.50 14.29 10.82
N THR A 69 10.37 15.29 10.97
CA THR A 69 11.82 15.12 10.85
C THR A 69 12.37 14.30 12.01
N ALA A 70 11.87 14.53 13.23
CA ALA A 70 12.21 13.73 14.40
C ALA A 70 11.79 12.25 14.24
N LEU A 71 10.58 12.01 13.74
CA LEU A 71 10.05 10.68 13.45
C LEU A 71 10.89 9.98 12.37
N ASP A 72 11.19 10.65 11.26
CA ASP A 72 12.00 10.04 10.21
C ASP A 72 13.45 9.79 10.66
N ALA A 73 13.99 10.56 11.60
CA ALA A 73 15.32 10.35 12.18
C ALA A 73 15.34 9.16 13.16
N SER A 74 14.30 9.02 13.99
CA SER A 74 14.19 7.90 14.93
C SER A 74 13.99 6.57 14.20
N LEU A 75 13.15 6.53 13.16
CA LEU A 75 12.93 5.34 12.34
C LEU A 75 14.21 4.91 11.60
N ARG A 76 14.96 5.87 11.03
CA ARG A 76 16.22 5.60 10.33
C ARG A 76 17.30 4.99 11.23
N SER A 77 17.40 5.47 12.47
CA SER A 77 18.39 4.99 13.43
C SER A 77 18.20 3.51 13.80
N CYS A 78 16.96 3.02 13.75
CA CYS A 78 16.58 1.66 14.10
C CYS A 78 16.27 0.76 12.89
N GLY A 79 16.44 1.25 11.65
CA GLY A 79 16.11 0.48 10.43
C GLY A 79 14.63 0.12 10.32
N LEU A 80 13.76 1.00 10.81
CA LEU A 80 12.31 0.84 10.79
C LEU A 80 11.71 1.60 9.61
N GLY A 81 10.65 1.07 9.03
CA GLY A 81 9.81 1.76 8.07
C GLY A 81 8.48 2.16 8.70
N ARG A 82 7.81 3.12 8.04
CA ARG A 82 6.45 3.54 8.34
C ARG A 82 5.56 3.31 7.12
N GLU A 83 4.35 2.82 7.35
CA GLU A 83 3.27 2.77 6.36
C GLU A 83 2.08 3.53 6.96
N GLU A 84 1.44 4.37 6.15
CA GLU A 84 0.24 5.09 6.56
C GLU A 84 -0.96 4.42 5.90
N GLU A 85 -1.88 3.92 6.73
CA GLU A 85 -3.10 3.25 6.29
C GLU A 85 -4.28 3.88 7.04
N ASP A 86 -5.20 4.52 6.29
CA ASP A 86 -6.43 5.13 6.81
C ASP A 86 -6.23 6.12 7.99
N GLY A 87 -5.15 6.90 7.95
CA GLY A 87 -4.84 7.89 9.01
C GLY A 87 -4.18 7.29 10.26
N VAL A 88 -3.86 5.99 10.23
CA VAL A 88 -3.08 5.31 11.26
C VAL A 88 -1.68 5.04 10.73
N LEU A 89 -0.67 5.43 11.51
CA LEU A 89 0.73 5.17 11.19
C LEU A 89 1.14 3.80 11.73
N ARG A 90 1.38 2.83 10.83
CA ARG A 90 1.96 1.54 11.15
C ARG A 90 3.48 1.62 11.09
N VAL A 91 4.17 1.25 12.17
CA VAL A 91 5.63 1.18 12.24
C VAL A 91 6.09 -0.27 12.33
N ALA A 92 6.94 -0.69 11.39
CA ALA A 92 7.44 -2.06 11.30
C ALA A 92 8.91 -2.09 10.82
N PRO A 93 9.67 -3.17 11.10
CA PRO A 93 11.04 -3.31 10.56
C PRO A 93 11.05 -3.28 9.04
N THR A 94 11.99 -2.55 8.42
CA THR A 94 12.06 -2.43 6.95
C THR A 94 12.21 -3.80 6.28
N ALA A 95 12.91 -4.74 6.90
CA ALA A 95 13.04 -6.11 6.40
C ALA A 95 11.67 -6.81 6.25
N ARG A 96 10.78 -6.66 7.25
CA ARG A 96 9.43 -7.23 7.22
C ARG A 96 8.56 -6.55 6.18
N LEU A 97 8.64 -5.22 6.06
CA LEU A 97 7.90 -4.48 5.03
C LEU A 97 8.33 -4.90 3.61
N LEU A 98 9.62 -5.10 3.38
CA LEU A 98 10.13 -5.57 2.09
C LEU A 98 9.65 -6.99 1.76
N GLU A 99 9.66 -7.89 2.75
CA GLU A 99 9.13 -9.26 2.60
C GLU A 99 7.62 -9.25 2.31
N GLU A 100 6.83 -8.51 3.08
CA GLU A 100 5.39 -8.36 2.86
C GLU A 100 5.10 -7.75 1.49
N ALA A 101 5.82 -6.71 1.08
CA ALA A 101 5.67 -6.09 -0.24
C ALA A 101 6.07 -7.03 -1.39
N ALA A 102 7.08 -7.88 -1.19
CA ALA A 102 7.45 -8.90 -2.16
C ALA A 102 6.39 -10.00 -2.27
N ALA A 103 5.88 -10.49 -1.14
CA ALA A 103 4.81 -11.48 -1.09
C ALA A 103 3.52 -10.96 -1.73
N ARG A 104 3.13 -9.71 -1.42
CA ARG A 104 1.96 -9.05 -2.04
C ARG A 104 2.12 -8.92 -3.55
N ARG A 105 3.32 -8.56 -4.05
CA ARG A 105 3.60 -8.50 -5.49
C ARG A 105 3.46 -9.87 -6.17
N ARG A 106 4.08 -10.91 -5.60
CA ARG A 106 3.96 -12.29 -6.12
C ARG A 106 2.50 -12.75 -6.17
N LEU A 107 1.75 -12.53 -5.09
CA LEU A 107 0.34 -12.89 -5.03
C LEU A 107 -0.50 -12.12 -6.06
N ALA A 108 -0.21 -10.84 -6.28
CA ALA A 108 -0.87 -10.04 -7.31
C ALA A 108 -0.54 -10.54 -8.73
N GLU A 109 0.70 -10.94 -8.98
CA GLU A 109 1.13 -11.53 -10.25
C GLU A 109 0.46 -12.90 -10.50
N GLU A 110 0.39 -13.76 -9.49
CA GLU A 110 -0.31 -15.04 -9.54
C GLU A 110 -1.81 -14.88 -9.75
N ARG A 111 -2.44 -13.92 -9.07
CA ARG A 111 -3.85 -13.58 -9.30
C ARG A 111 -4.09 -13.06 -10.71
N ARG A 112 -3.20 -12.21 -11.23
CA ARG A 112 -3.25 -11.79 -12.64
C ARG A 112 -3.02 -12.95 -13.60
N ALA A 113 -2.17 -13.92 -13.23
CA ALA A 113 -1.93 -15.14 -14.02
C ALA A 113 -3.13 -16.06 -14.08
N SER A 114 -3.87 -16.12 -12.98
CA SER A 114 -5.03 -16.99 -12.82
C SER A 114 -6.34 -16.28 -13.14
N ALA A 115 -6.29 -15.01 -13.56
CA ALA A 115 -7.49 -14.26 -13.93
C ALA A 115 -8.19 -14.93 -15.12
N PRO A 116 -9.53 -15.02 -15.09
CA PRO A 116 -10.27 -15.64 -16.18
C PRO A 116 -10.08 -14.83 -17.47
N ARG A 117 -9.58 -15.50 -18.50
CA ARG A 117 -9.41 -14.92 -19.83
C ARG A 117 -10.76 -14.74 -20.51
N THR A 118 -10.96 -13.60 -21.15
CA THR A 118 -12.19 -13.29 -21.89
C THR A 118 -12.01 -13.72 -23.34
N LEU A 119 -12.86 -14.63 -23.80
CA LEU A 119 -12.94 -15.01 -25.21
C LEU A 119 -13.84 -14.03 -25.94
N THR A 120 -13.28 -13.29 -26.90
CA THR A 120 -14.05 -12.40 -27.77
C THR A 120 -13.87 -12.80 -29.23
N THR A 121 -14.99 -13.04 -29.91
CA THR A 121 -15.00 -13.42 -31.34
C THR A 121 -15.57 -12.30 -32.20
N PHE A 122 -14.82 -11.86 -33.21
CA PHE A 122 -15.25 -10.83 -34.15
C PHE A 122 -15.26 -11.37 -35.58
N ARG A 123 -16.36 -11.17 -36.30
CA ARG A 123 -16.41 -11.44 -37.74
C ARG A 123 -16.03 -10.18 -38.51
N LEU A 124 -15.11 -10.29 -39.46
CA LEU A 124 -14.71 -9.18 -40.31
C LEU A 124 -15.51 -9.19 -41.62
N SER A 125 -16.08 -8.04 -41.99
CA SER A 125 -16.85 -7.90 -43.24
C SER A 125 -16.04 -7.28 -44.39
N TYR A 126 -15.07 -6.40 -44.08
CA TYR A 126 -14.35 -5.61 -45.08
C TYR A 126 -12.85 -5.88 -45.13
N ALA A 127 -12.31 -6.62 -44.14
CA ALA A 127 -10.89 -6.96 -44.05
C ALA A 127 -10.71 -8.47 -43.91
N ARG A 128 -9.58 -9.00 -44.39
CA ARG A 128 -9.21 -10.41 -44.23
C ARG A 128 -8.59 -10.64 -42.86
N ALA A 129 -9.10 -11.63 -42.11
CA ALA A 129 -8.63 -11.98 -40.77
C ALA A 129 -7.12 -12.30 -40.75
N GLU A 130 -6.61 -12.96 -41.78
CA GLU A 130 -5.18 -13.26 -41.97
C GLU A 130 -4.27 -12.02 -41.97
N GLN A 131 -4.75 -10.90 -42.54
CA GLN A 131 -3.97 -9.66 -42.64
C GLN A 131 -4.03 -8.83 -41.36
N VAL A 132 -5.11 -8.97 -40.58
CA VAL A 132 -5.35 -8.20 -39.36
C VAL A 132 -4.74 -8.87 -38.14
N ALA A 133 -4.72 -10.21 -38.09
CA ALA A 133 -4.12 -10.99 -37.00
C ALA A 133 -2.70 -10.56 -36.60
N PRO A 134 -1.72 -10.42 -37.52
CA PRO A 134 -0.36 -10.00 -37.15
C PRO A 134 -0.30 -8.54 -36.67
N LEU A 135 -1.23 -7.69 -37.10
CA LEU A 135 -1.29 -6.29 -36.69
C LEU A 135 -1.80 -6.13 -35.26
N LEU A 136 -2.69 -7.03 -34.82
CA LEU A 136 -3.25 -7.04 -33.46
C LEU A 136 -2.29 -7.61 -32.42
N LYS A 137 -1.33 -8.47 -32.82
CA LYS A 137 -0.36 -9.10 -31.92
C LYS A 137 0.44 -8.12 -31.05
N ARG A 138 0.66 -6.89 -31.53
CA ARG A 138 1.39 -5.83 -30.80
C ARG A 138 0.55 -5.10 -29.74
N TRP A 139 -0.78 -5.24 -29.81
CA TRP A 139 -1.74 -4.54 -28.94
C TRP A 139 -2.36 -5.46 -27.89
N LEU A 140 -2.08 -6.77 -27.97
CA LEU A 140 -2.51 -7.75 -26.97
C LEU A 140 -1.65 -7.66 -25.72
N SER A 141 -2.24 -8.06 -24.59
CA SER A 141 -1.46 -8.32 -23.38
C SER A 141 -0.38 -9.38 -23.65
N PRO A 142 0.69 -9.46 -22.83
CA PRO A 142 1.72 -10.50 -22.96
C PRO A 142 1.20 -11.95 -22.92
N ARG A 143 -0.06 -12.14 -22.49
CA ARG A 143 -0.79 -13.41 -22.41
C ARG A 143 -1.88 -13.57 -23.47
N GLY A 144 -2.14 -12.53 -24.26
CA GLY A 144 -3.21 -12.50 -25.22
C GLY A 144 -2.86 -13.32 -26.46
N GLU A 145 -3.78 -14.18 -26.89
CA GLU A 145 -3.64 -14.98 -28.10
C GLU A 145 -4.65 -14.51 -29.15
N VAL A 146 -4.19 -14.37 -30.40
CA VAL A 146 -5.05 -14.10 -31.54
C VAL A 146 -4.99 -15.28 -32.49
N ASN A 147 -6.13 -15.93 -32.64
CA ASN A 147 -6.37 -16.97 -33.63
C ASN A 147 -7.31 -16.45 -34.72
N TYR A 148 -7.16 -16.97 -35.94
CA TYR A 148 -8.03 -16.61 -37.06
C TYR A 148 -8.62 -17.85 -37.72
N ASP A 149 -9.87 -17.77 -38.16
CA ASP A 149 -10.52 -18.74 -39.04
C ASP A 149 -10.72 -18.09 -40.43
N ALA A 150 -10.01 -18.61 -41.43
CA ALA A 150 -10.04 -18.12 -42.81
C ALA A 150 -11.35 -18.46 -43.54
N ARG A 151 -12.07 -19.51 -43.15
CA ARG A 151 -13.31 -19.95 -43.80
C ARG A 151 -14.48 -19.05 -43.43
N THR A 152 -14.56 -18.61 -42.18
CA THR A 152 -15.64 -17.72 -41.68
C THR A 152 -15.21 -16.26 -41.55
N ASN A 153 -13.95 -15.96 -41.88
CA ASN A 153 -13.32 -14.64 -41.71
C ASN A 153 -13.52 -14.09 -40.29
N THR A 154 -13.25 -14.94 -39.29
CA THR A 154 -13.48 -14.64 -37.87
C THR A 154 -12.15 -14.54 -37.13
N LEU A 155 -12.01 -13.52 -36.28
CA LEU A 155 -10.92 -13.36 -35.33
C LEU A 155 -11.38 -13.83 -33.96
N ILE A 156 -10.57 -14.68 -33.34
CA ILE A 156 -10.77 -15.19 -31.99
C ILE A 156 -9.67 -14.59 -31.14
N ILE A 157 -10.05 -13.71 -30.23
CA ILE A 157 -9.14 -13.03 -29.31
C ILE A 157 -9.37 -13.62 -27.93
N VAL A 158 -8.30 -14.08 -27.30
CA VAL A 158 -8.29 -14.54 -25.91
C VAL A 158 -7.39 -13.59 -25.15
N ASP A 159 -7.96 -12.76 -24.28
CA ASP A 159 -7.24 -11.81 -23.43
C ASP A 159 -7.85 -11.77 -22.02
#